data_AF-A0A5J4DX62-F1
#
_entry.id   AF-A0A5J4DX62-F1
#
_cell.length_a   1.000
_cell.length_b   1.000
_cell.length_c   1.000
_cell.angle_alpha   90.00
_cell.angle_beta   90.00
_cell.angle_gamma   90.00
#
_symmetry.space_group_name_H-M   'P 1'
#
loop_
_entity.id
_entity.type
_entity.pdbx_description
1 polymer ?
#
loop_
_entity_poly.entity_id
_entity_poly.type
_entity_poly.pdbx_seq_one_letter_code
_entity_poly.pdbx_strand_id
1 'polypeptide(L)'
;MSQDNPAERRHNEFLRQQHDKRISQDAMAANASAAELIAERIASKLGEQNDIIYKVGQKQGRTSLIAYLSLVIGGAAALGQLLGPIWEWPIVTQWLG
;
A
#
# COMPACT_ATOMS: atom_id res chain seq x y z
N MET A 1 -6.05 -28.33 66.55
CA MET A 1 -5.59 -27.08 65.92
C MET A 1 -4.32 -27.41 65.16
N SER A 2 -4.44 -27.66 63.86
CA SER A 2 -3.31 -27.92 62.98
C SER A 2 -2.40 -26.69 63.00
N GLN A 3 -1.16 -26.87 63.45
CA GLN A 3 -0.13 -25.84 63.28
C GLN A 3 0.06 -25.66 61.78
N ASP A 4 -0.50 -24.57 61.23
CA ASP A 4 -0.26 -24.18 59.85
C ASP A 4 1.25 -24.05 59.66
N ASN A 5 1.83 -25.00 58.93
CA ASN A 5 3.26 -25.10 58.78
C ASN A 5 3.72 -23.90 57.93
N PRO A 6 4.56 -22.99 58.45
CA PRO A 6 5.00 -21.81 57.71
C PRO A 6 5.77 -22.15 56.41
N ALA A 7 6.24 -23.40 56.30
CA ALA A 7 6.81 -23.95 55.07
C ALA A 7 5.74 -24.19 53.98
N GLU A 8 4.55 -24.68 54.32
CA GLU A 8 3.46 -24.91 53.36
C GLU A 8 2.91 -23.59 52.81
N ARG A 9 2.79 -22.56 53.66
CA ARG A 9 2.37 -21.23 53.20
C ARG A 9 3.34 -20.65 52.17
N ARG A 10 4.65 -20.69 52.46
CA ARG A 10 5.69 -20.23 51.52
C ARG A 10 5.73 -21.05 50.23
N HIS A 11 5.50 -22.36 50.31
CA HIS A 11 5.43 -23.20 49.13
C HIS A 11 4.23 -22.84 48.24
N ASN A 12 3.05 -22.65 48.82
CA ASN A 12 1.86 -22.22 48.09
C ASN A 12 2.00 -20.83 47.46
N GLU A 13 2.65 -19.89 48.15
CA GLU A 13 2.95 -18.57 47.59
C GLU A 13 3.91 -18.64 46.40
N PHE A 14 4.94 -19.49 46.48
CA PHE A 14 5.87 -19.70 45.38
C PHE A 14 5.20 -20.34 44.16
N LEU A 15 4.35 -21.34 44.35
CA LEU A 15 3.58 -21.97 43.27
C LEU A 15 2.65 -20.97 42.59
N ARG A 16 1.96 -20.12 43.37
CA ARG A 16 1.14 -19.02 42.83
C ARG A 16 1.97 -18.05 42.00
N GLN A 17 3.12 -17.61 42.50
CA GLN A 17 3.99 -16.69 41.75
C GLN A 17 4.54 -17.32 40.45
N GLN A 18 4.89 -18.60 40.45
CA GLN A 18 5.30 -19.30 39.23
C GLN A 18 4.15 -19.43 38.22
N HIS A 19 2.96 -19.73 38.71
CA HIS A 19 1.76 -19.84 37.88
C HIS A 19 1.40 -18.50 37.23
N ASP A 20 1.42 -17.40 38.00
CA ASP A 20 1.15 -16.06 37.48
C ASP A 20 2.19 -15.63 36.43
N LYS A 21 3.47 -15.97 36.64
CA LYS A 21 4.53 -15.72 35.65
C LYS A 21 4.30 -16.49 34.37
N ARG A 22 3.89 -17.76 34.45
CA ARG A 22 3.58 -18.57 33.25
C ARG A 22 2.36 -18.04 32.50
N ILE A 23 1.28 -17.70 33.19
CA ILE A 23 0.09 -17.11 32.55
C ILE A 23 0.46 -15.81 31.82
N SER A 24 1.26 -14.96 32.44
CA SER A 24 1.70 -13.71 31.82
C SER A 24 2.55 -13.95 30.57
N GLN A 25 3.47 -14.93 30.62
CA GLN A 25 4.29 -15.31 29.47
C GLN A 25 3.47 -15.92 28.33
N ASP A 26 2.52 -16.80 28.65
CA ASP A 26 1.63 -17.42 27.66
C ASP A 26 0.71 -16.37 27.00
N ALA A 27 0.21 -15.42 27.79
CA ALA A 27 -0.58 -14.30 27.27
C ALA A 27 0.25 -13.37 26.36
N MET A 28 1.52 -13.11 26.70
CA MET A 28 2.42 -12.35 25.84
C MET A 28 2.75 -13.09 24.55
N ALA A 29 2.99 -14.40 24.59
CA ALA A 29 3.25 -15.21 23.42
C ALA A 29 2.03 -15.28 22.48
N ALA A 30 0.82 -15.42 23.02
CA ALA A 30 -0.42 -15.39 22.25
C ALA A 30 -0.68 -14.01 21.62
N ASN A 31 -0.37 -12.92 22.32
CA ASN A 31 -0.48 -11.57 21.76
C ASN A 31 0.59 -11.30 20.69
N ALA A 32 1.81 -11.80 20.85
CA ALA A 32 2.86 -11.66 19.85
C ALA A 32 2.49 -12.39 18.54
N SER A 33 1.98 -13.61 18.62
CA SER A 33 1.52 -14.35 17.44
C SER A 33 0.31 -13.72 16.78
N ALA A 34 -0.63 -13.17 17.56
CA ALA A 34 -1.74 -12.39 17.03
C ALA A 34 -1.26 -11.10 16.34
N ALA A 35 -0.26 -10.42 16.90
CA ALA A 35 0.32 -9.21 16.32
C ALA A 35 1.08 -9.51 15.02
N GLU A 36 1.79 -10.64 14.92
CA GLU A 36 2.43 -11.09 13.68
C GLU A 36 1.41 -11.37 12.58
N LEU A 37 0.33 -12.10 12.90
CA LEU A 37 -0.77 -12.36 11.97
C LEU A 37 -1.46 -11.07 11.47
N ILE A 38 -1.60 -10.07 12.36
CA ILE A 38 -2.14 -8.76 12.00
C ILE A 38 -1.16 -7.99 11.12
N ALA A 39 0.13 -7.98 11.47
CA ALA A 39 1.17 -7.31 10.71
C ALA A 39 1.31 -7.89 9.30
N GLU A 40 1.27 -9.22 9.15
CA GLU A 40 1.32 -9.90 7.86
C GLU A 40 0.11 -9.55 6.98
N ARG A 41 -1.10 -9.52 7.57
CA ARG A 41 -2.31 -9.07 6.86
C ARG A 41 -2.28 -7.60 6.44
N ILE A 42 -1.67 -6.73 7.24
CA ILE A 42 -1.51 -5.31 6.89
C ILE A 42 -0.50 -5.16 5.75
N ALA A 43 0.63 -5.87 5.83
CA ALA A 43 1.65 -5.88 4.79
C ALA A 43 1.12 -6.41 3.45
N SER A 44 0.33 -7.49 3.46
CA SER A 44 -0.25 -8.05 2.23
C SER A 44 -1.25 -7.09 1.58
N LYS A 45 -2.13 -6.46 2.36
CA LYS A 45 -3.10 -5.47 1.86
C LYS A 45 -2.43 -4.21 1.33
N LEU A 46 -1.33 -3.76 1.94
CA LEU A 46 -0.55 -2.63 1.44
C LEU A 46 0.14 -2.97 0.10
N GLY A 47 0.64 -4.20 -0.05
CA GLY A 47 1.21 -4.69 -1.31
C GLY A 47 0.18 -4.72 -2.46
N GLU A 48 -1.03 -5.23 -2.19
CA GLU A 48 -2.11 -5.27 -3.18
C GLU A 48 -2.60 -3.87 -3.59
N GLN A 49 -2.71 -2.93 -2.65
CA GLN A 49 -3.11 -1.56 -2.97
C GLN A 49 -2.09 -0.83 -3.86
N ASN A 50 -0.80 -1.09 -3.67
CA ASN A 50 0.25 -0.42 -4.45
C ASN A 50 0.22 -0.83 -5.94
N ASP A 51 -0.05 -2.11 -6.23
CA ASP A 51 -0.18 -2.62 -7.61
C ASP A 51 -1.43 -2.05 -8.32
N ILE A 52 -2.53 -1.87 -7.59
CA ILE A 52 -3.75 -1.25 -8.14
C ILE A 52 -3.51 0.20 -8.56
N ILE A 53 -2.82 0.99 -7.72
CA ILE A 53 -2.52 2.41 -8.02
C ILE A 53 -1.67 2.52 -9.30
N TYR A 54 -0.66 1.67 -9.45
CA TYR A 54 0.20 1.68 -10.64
C TYR A 54 -0.56 1.34 -11.92
N LYS A 55 -1.43 0.32 -11.89
CA LYS A 55 -2.24 -0.10 -13.04
C LYS A 55 -3.30 0.92 -13.42
N VAL A 56 -3.94 1.57 -12.44
CA VAL A 56 -4.91 2.65 -12.67
C VAL A 56 -4.22 3.89 -13.24
N GLY A 57 -3.09 4.30 -12.66
CA GLY A 57 -2.30 5.43 -13.14
C GLY A 57 -1.79 5.25 -14.58
N GLN A 58 -1.31 4.06 -14.94
CA GLN A 58 -0.91 3.77 -16.33
C GLN A 58 -2.07 3.81 -17.33
N LYS A 59 -3.24 3.26 -16.97
CA LYS A 59 -4.41 3.30 -17.87
C LYS A 59 -4.89 4.73 -18.06
N GLN A 60 -5.01 5.50 -16.98
CA GLN A 60 -5.47 6.88 -17.03
C GLN A 60 -4.47 7.79 -17.78
N GLY A 61 -3.16 7.61 -17.57
CA GLY A 61 -2.12 8.34 -18.28
C GLY A 61 -2.07 8.06 -19.78
N ARG A 62 -2.34 6.81 -20.20
CA ARG A 62 -2.44 6.47 -21.65
C ARG A 62 -3.69 7.08 -22.28
N THR A 63 -4.83 7.02 -21.59
CA THR A 63 -6.08 7.62 -22.10
C THR A 63 -5.98 9.14 -22.22
N SER A 64 -5.37 9.83 -21.25
CA SER A 64 -5.17 11.28 -21.33
C SER A 64 -4.18 11.67 -22.43
N LEU A 65 -3.07 10.94 -22.57
CA LEU A 65 -2.09 11.19 -23.64
C LEU A 65 -2.73 11.04 -25.03
N ILE A 66 -3.52 9.97 -25.23
CA ILE A 66 -4.23 9.75 -26.51
C ILE A 66 -5.22 10.90 -26.76
N ALA A 67 -5.98 11.32 -25.74
CA ALA A 67 -6.93 12.42 -25.89
C ALA A 67 -6.23 13.73 -26.29
N TYR A 68 -5.11 14.08 -25.65
CA TYR A 68 -4.33 15.27 -26.02
C TYR A 68 -3.78 15.17 -27.45
N LEU A 69 -3.21 14.01 -27.83
CA LEU A 69 -2.69 13.79 -29.19
C LEU A 69 -3.82 13.90 -30.24
N SER A 70 -4.97 13.29 -29.99
CA SER A 70 -6.14 13.40 -30.86
C SER A 70 -6.62 14.84 -31.00
N LEU A 71 -6.58 15.63 -29.93
CA LEU A 71 -6.96 17.04 -29.95
C LEU A 71 -5.97 17.90 -30.76
N VAL A 72 -4.67 17.64 -30.62
CA VAL A 72 -3.63 18.30 -31.41
C VAL A 72 -3.75 17.96 -32.89
N ILE A 73 -3.92 16.68 -33.23
CA ILE A 73 -4.07 16.22 -34.62
C ILE A 73 -5.36 16.79 -35.23
N GLY A 74 -6.47 16.74 -34.50
CA GLY A 74 -7.75 17.29 -34.95
C GLY A 74 -7.68 18.81 -35.16
N GLY A 75 -7.04 19.54 -34.23
CA GLY A 75 -6.81 20.97 -34.36
C GLY A 75 -5.92 21.32 -35.56
N ALA A 76 -4.84 20.58 -35.76
CA ALA A 76 -3.93 20.74 -36.89
C ALA A 76 -4.62 20.44 -38.24
N ALA A 77 -5.48 19.42 -38.29
CA ALA A 77 -6.26 19.09 -39.48
C ALA A 77 -7.31 20.17 -39.80
N ALA A 78 -8.01 20.69 -38.79
CA ALA A 78 -8.98 21.78 -38.96
C ALA A 78 -8.31 23.08 -39.44
N LEU A 79 -7.15 23.41 -38.88
CA LEU A 79 -6.33 24.54 -39.35
C LEU A 79 -5.83 24.33 -40.77
N GLY A 80 -5.43 23.11 -41.12
CA GLY A 80 -5.02 22.74 -42.48
C GLY A 80 -6.15 22.87 -43.51
N GLN A 81 -7.39 22.60 -43.11
CA GLN A 81 -8.57 22.82 -43.97
C GLN A 81 -8.89 24.30 -44.17
N LEU A 82 -8.66 25.14 -43.15
CA LEU A 82 -8.97 26.57 -43.20
C LEU A 82 -7.90 27.41 -43.90
N LEU A 83 -6.62 27.07 -43.70
CA LEU A 83 -5.48 27.91 -44.08
C LEU A 83 -4.54 27.22 -45.09
N GLY A 84 -4.94 26.06 -45.61
CA GLY A 84 -4.07 25.22 -46.44
C GLY A 84 -3.14 24.35 -45.60
N PRO A 85 -2.50 23.34 -46.23
CA PRO A 85 -1.83 22.28 -45.51
C PRO A 85 -0.72 22.78 -44.58
N ILE A 86 -0.74 22.34 -43.33
CA ILE A 86 0.19 22.76 -42.27
C ILE A 86 1.68 22.55 -42.59
N TRP A 87 2.01 21.58 -43.46
CA TRP A 87 3.40 21.34 -43.90
C TRP A 87 3.92 22.37 -44.92
N GLU A 88 3.04 23.22 -45.46
CA GLU A 88 3.40 24.32 -46.36
C GLU A 88 3.62 25.64 -45.59
N TRP A 89 3.35 25.65 -44.28
CA TRP A 89 3.44 26.86 -43.49
C TRP A 89 4.90 27.29 -43.29
N PRO A 90 5.22 28.59 -43.39
CA PRO A 90 6.59 29.11 -43.35
C PRO A 90 7.35 28.77 -42.07
N ILE A 91 6.66 28.60 -40.95
CA ILE A 91 7.26 28.20 -39.67
C ILE A 91 7.67 26.72 -39.69
N VAL A 92 6.89 25.86 -40.33
CA VAL A 92 7.14 24.41 -40.38
C VAL A 92 8.25 24.11 -41.38
N THR A 93 8.27 24.80 -42.52
CA THR A 93 9.33 24.67 -43.52
C THR A 93 10.69 25.20 -43.04
N GLN A 94 10.73 26.21 -42.17
CA GLN A 94 11.96 26.68 -41.50
C GLN A 94 12.52 25.71 -40.45
N TRP A 95 11.69 24.82 -39.90
CA TRP A 95 12.11 23.83 -38.90
C TRP A 95 12.51 22.48 -39.52
N LEU A 96 12.01 22.19 -40.72
CA LEU A 96 12.26 20.93 -41.45
C LEU A 96 13.31 21.05 -42.57
N GLY A 97 13.70 22.28 -42.94
CA GLY A 97 14.81 22.58 -43.87
C GLY A 97 16.06 23.00 -43.12
#